data_AF-A0A7X7SPT2-F1
#
_entry.id   AF-A0A7X7SPT2-F1
#
_cell.length_a   1.000
_cell.length_b   1.000
_cell.length_c   1.000
_cell.angle_alpha   90.00
_cell.angle_beta   90.00
_cell.angle_gamma   90.00
#
_symmetry.space_group_name_H-M   'P 1'
#
loop_
_entity.id
_entity.type
_entity.pdbx_description
1 polymer ?
#
loop_
_entity_poly.entity_id
_entity_poly.type
_entity_poly.pdbx_seq_one_letter_code
_entity_poly.pdbx_strand_id
1 'polypeptide(L)' 'SCGGMCSCATCHVYVDPEWIDKLPEMQSDERELITELTTYQPGVSRLSCQIPFTEELDGIKVTVAPEE' A
#
# COMPACT_ATOMS: atom_id res chain seq x y z
N SER A 1 -3.34 13.04 1.81
CA SER A 1 -3.37 14.36 1.14
C SER A 1 -4.20 14.41 -0.14
N CYS A 2 -4.10 13.47 -1.08
CA CYS A 2 -4.84 13.50 -2.36
C CYS A 2 -6.27 12.95 -2.32
N GLY A 3 -6.79 12.53 -1.15
CA GLY A 3 -8.13 11.93 -1.06
C GLY A 3 -8.28 10.55 -1.72
N GLY A 4 -7.18 9.84 -2.00
CA GLY A 4 -7.21 8.48 -2.55
C GLY A 4 -6.99 8.38 -4.06
N MET A 5 -6.58 9.47 -4.72
CA MET A 5 -6.35 9.54 -6.17
C MET A 5 -4.96 9.03 -6.61
N CYS A 6 -4.28 8.21 -5.81
CA CYS A 6 -2.96 7.66 -6.13
C CYS A 6 -1.90 8.72 -6.55
N SER A 7 -1.87 9.89 -5.91
CA SER A 7 -1.02 11.01 -6.37
C SER A 7 -0.18 11.70 -5.30
N CYS A 8 -0.16 11.18 -4.06
CA CYS A 8 0.59 11.84 -2.98
C CYS A 8 1.47 10.96 -2.10
N ALA A 9 1.44 9.63 -2.25
CA ALA A 9 2.19 8.66 -1.43
C ALA A 9 1.97 8.68 0.10
N THR A 10 1.30 9.69 0.66
CA THR A 10 1.12 9.88 2.12
C THR A 10 0.22 8.85 2.83
N CYS A 11 -0.15 7.77 2.16
CA CYS A 11 -0.99 6.70 2.70
C CYS A 11 -0.24 5.36 2.68
N HIS A 12 1.09 5.44 2.61
CA HIS A 12 2.01 4.32 2.53
C HIS A 12 1.94 3.47 3.81
N VAL A 13 1.75 2.18 3.61
CA VAL A 13 1.73 1.15 4.65
C VAL A 13 2.60 -0.03 4.22
N TYR A 14 3.05 -0.79 5.21
CA TYR A 14 3.57 -2.13 5.03
C TYR A 14 2.47 -3.13 5.36
N VAL A 15 2.06 -3.92 4.39
CA VAL A 15 1.10 -5.00 4.58
C VAL A 15 1.84 -6.21 5.16
N ASP A 16 1.24 -6.87 6.14
CA ASP A 16 1.77 -8.10 6.70
C ASP A 16 1.92 -9.17 5.59
N PRO A 17 3.10 -9.82 5.45
CA PRO A 17 3.37 -10.77 4.37
C PRO A 17 2.31 -11.88 4.20
N GLU A 18 1.63 -12.30 5.28
CA GLU A 18 0.56 -13.31 5.23
C GLU A 18 -0.66 -12.87 4.40
N TRP A 19 -0.76 -11.58 4.07
CA TRP A 19 -1.88 -10.98 3.35
C TRP A 19 -1.55 -10.56 1.92
N ILE A 20 -0.28 -10.52 1.53
CA ILE A 20 0.15 -10.01 0.23
C ILE A 20 -0.49 -10.78 -0.93
N ASP A 21 -0.50 -12.11 -0.84
CA ASP A 21 -1.05 -12.98 -1.88
C ASP A 21 -2.59 -12.89 -1.99
N LYS A 22 -3.26 -12.24 -1.03
CA LYS A 22 -4.71 -11.99 -1.06
C LYS A 22 -5.06 -10.63 -1.68
N LEU A 23 -4.07 -9.77 -1.91
CA LEU A 23 -4.28 -8.48 -2.53
C LEU A 23 -4.17 -8.59 -4.06
N PRO A 24 -4.91 -7.78 -4.82
CA PRO A 24 -4.61 -7.62 -6.23
C PRO A 24 -3.22 -7.01 -6.39
N GLU A 25 -2.60 -7.31 -7.53
CA GLU A 25 -1.35 -6.69 -7.92
C GLU A 25 -1.46 -5.17 -7.91
N MET A 26 -0.35 -4.54 -7.56
CA MET A 26 -0.18 -3.09 -7.58
C MET A 26 -0.34 -2.57 -9.01
N GLN A 27 -1.20 -1.56 -9.18
CA GLN A 27 -1.36 -0.86 -10.46
C GLN A 27 -0.08 -0.12 -10.85
N SER A 28 0.10 0.18 -12.14
CA SER A 28 1.30 0.89 -12.64
C SER A 28 1.57 2.18 -11.87
N ASP A 29 0.56 3.01 -11.70
CA ASP A 29 0.69 4.34 -11.12
C ASP A 29 1.02 4.26 -9.62
N GLU A 30 0.43 3.28 -8.92
CA GLU A 30 0.78 2.99 -7.52
C GLU A 30 2.25 2.57 -7.40
N ARG A 31 2.72 1.71 -8.32
CA ARG A 31 4.09 1.21 -8.34
C ARG A 31 5.10 2.31 -8.63
N GLU A 32 4.86 3.11 -9.66
CA GLU A 32 5.71 4.24 -10.00
C GLU A 32 5.82 5.20 -8.82
N LEU A 33 4.70 5.54 -8.18
CA LEU A 33 4.72 6.49 -7.08
C LEU A 33 5.41 5.96 -5.82
N ILE A 34 5.14 4.71 -5.43
CA ILE A 34 5.63 4.15 -4.16
C ILE A 34 7.09 3.72 -4.22
N THR A 35 7.62 3.39 -5.41
CA THR A 35 9.01 2.93 -5.57
C THR A 35 10.03 4.06 -5.48
N GLU A 36 9.60 5.31 -5.63
CA GLU A 36 10.43 6.51 -5.45
C GLU A 36 10.65 6.86 -3.97
N LEU A 37 9.89 6.25 -3.04
CA LEU A 37 10.02 6.50 -1.61
C LEU A 37 11.27 5.80 -1.06
N THR A 38 12.05 6.53 -0.25
CA THR A 38 13.16 6.00 0.55
C THR A 38 12.72 4.92 1.54
N THR A 39 11.47 4.97 1.99
CA THR A 39 10.86 4.00 2.90
C THR A 39 10.26 2.79 2.17
N TYR A 40 10.39 2.71 0.84
CA TYR A 40 9.88 1.59 0.04
C TYR A 40 10.50 0.25 0.45
N GLN A 41 9.65 -0.74 0.71
CA GLN A 41 10.02 -2.12 0.98
C GLN A 41 9.37 -3.03 -0.08
N PRO A 42 10.17 -3.61 -0.98
CA PRO A 42 9.67 -4.52 -2.00
C PRO A 42 8.84 -5.65 -1.41
N GLY A 43 7.71 -5.96 -2.04
CA GLY A 43 6.83 -7.06 -1.65
C GLY A 43 5.84 -6.75 -0.53
N VAL A 44 6.06 -5.71 0.29
CA VAL A 44 5.15 -5.37 1.41
C VAL A 44 4.61 -3.94 1.38
N SER A 45 5.30 -3.02 0.71
CA SER A 45 4.81 -1.64 0.53
C SER A 45 3.54 -1.59 -0.32
N ARG A 46 2.51 -0.89 0.19
CA ARG A 46 1.29 -0.52 -0.55
C ARG A 46 0.86 0.91 -0.22
N LEU A 47 0.13 1.52 -1.14
CA LEU A 47 -0.67 2.71 -0.82
C LEU A 47 -2.02 2.22 -0.33
N SER A 48 -2.33 2.42 0.95
CA SER A 48 -3.56 1.90 1.57
C SER A 48 -4.84 2.36 0.84
N CYS A 49 -4.83 3.55 0.23
CA CYS A 49 -5.96 4.04 -0.56
C CYS A 49 -6.21 3.27 -1.87
N GLN A 50 -5.25 2.45 -2.32
CA GLN A 50 -5.37 1.60 -3.51
C GLN A 50 -5.68 0.14 -3.18
N ILE A 51 -5.83 -0.20 -1.89
CA ILE A 51 -6.25 -1.52 -1.46
C ILE A 51 -7.79 -1.57 -1.48
N PRO A 52 -8.41 -2.43 -2.31
CA PRO A 52 -9.84 -2.65 -2.24
C PRO A 52 -10.16 -3.51 -1.01
N PHE A 53 -10.76 -2.90 0.01
CA PHE A 53 -11.17 -3.63 1.21
C PHE A 53 -12.42 -4.45 0.94
N THR A 54 -12.28 -5.77 0.99
CA THR A 54 -13.35 -6.76 0.88
C THR A 54 -13.45 -7.57 2.18
N GLU A 55 -14.49 -8.39 2.31
CA GLU A 55 -14.63 -9.31 3.46
C GLU A 55 -13.49 -10.32 3.57
N GLU A 56 -12.81 -10.65 2.46
CA GLU A 56 -11.64 -11.54 2.44
C GLU A 56 -10.43 -10.97 3.18
N LEU A 57 -10.44 -9.66 3.45
CA LEU A 57 -9.41 -8.94 4.20
C LEU A 57 -9.81 -8.69 5.66
N ASP A 58 -10.88 -9.32 6.17
CA ASP A 58 -11.23 -9.23 7.59
C ASP A 58 -10.05 -9.69 8.48
N GLY A 59 -9.60 -8.80 9.37
CA GLY A 59 -8.43 -9.02 10.23
C GLY A 59 -7.07 -8.71 9.59
N ILE A 60 -7.02 -8.09 8.40
CA ILE A 60 -5.77 -7.64 7.78
C ILE A 60 -4.94 -6.79 8.74
N LYS A 61 -3.63 -7.04 8.75
CA LYS A 61 -2.65 -6.27 9.53
C LYS A 61 -1.79 -5.43 8.61
N VAL A 62 -1.66 -4.16 8.96
CA VAL A 62 -0.78 -3.22 8.29
C VAL A 62 -0.01 -2.42 9.33
N THR A 63 1.20 -2.01 8.98
CA THR A 63 2.00 -1.05 9.74
C THR A 63 2.07 0.24 8.94
N VAL A 64 1.81 1.38 9.57
CA VAL A 64 2.00 2.68 8.92
C VAL A 64 3.49 2.87 8.66
N ALA A 65 3.86 3.19 7.41
CA ALA A 65 5.25 3.46 7.09
C ALA A 65 5.71 4.74 7.81
N PRO A 66 7.00 4.89 8.14
CA PRO A 66 7.53 6.13 8.68
C PRO A 66 7.18 7.31 7.77
N GLU A 67 6.96 8.48 8.37
CA GLU A 67 6.86 9.71 7.58
C GLU A 67 8.17 9.93 6.81
N GLU A 68 8.05 10.30 5.54
CA GLU A 68 9.15 10.89 4.76
C GLU A 68 9.25 12.39 5.02
#